data_AF-A0A371CR58-F1
#
_entry.id   AF-A0A371CR58-F1
#
_cell.length_a   1.000
_cell.length_b   1.000
_cell.length_c   1.000
_cell.angle_alpha   90.00
_cell.angle_beta   90.00
_cell.angle_gamma   90.00
#
_symmetry.space_group_name_H-M   'P 1'
#
loop_
_entity.id
_entity.type
_entity.pdbx_description
1 polymer ?
#
loop_
_entity_poly.entity_id
_entity_poly.type
_entity_poly.pdbx_seq_one_letter_code
_entity_poly.pdbx_strand_id
1 'polypeptide(L)'
;MIWTGPSDIQKPSAISNRCLHSPEECPCAALHVPSVPFESLDNRPPRYYPVKRAIFPGVDPRSPDWSLQTMEGLWYGSYGSNGPESLYLTFESDDSGDVLVATKLTGDVHIPRGWISWELQVLEEGSDVTQAFRDRWTECPPTEAAWENSGLLSSAHIMCERGSAAQGVMNLTPWAITGGVINADELQIHWRHSVRTYRRYKGRDVGP
;
A
#
# COMPACT_ATOMS: atom_id res chain seq x y z
N MET A 1 17.61 23.46 -15.60
CA MET A 1 17.09 22.51 -16.61
C MET A 1 17.91 21.25 -16.52
N ILE A 2 17.31 20.11 -16.15
CA ILE A 2 17.97 18.80 -16.13
C ILE A 2 17.47 18.06 -17.36
N TRP A 3 18.35 17.83 -18.33
CA TRP A 3 18.03 17.06 -19.54
C TRP A 3 18.59 15.65 -19.40
N THR A 4 17.72 14.63 -19.48
CA THR A 4 18.14 13.23 -19.52
C THR A 4 17.81 12.64 -20.90
N GLY A 5 18.84 12.37 -21.70
CA GLY A 5 18.69 11.72 -23.01
C GLY A 5 18.48 10.20 -22.89
N PRO A 6 17.98 9.54 -23.96
CA PRO A 6 18.09 8.10 -24.10
C PRO A 6 19.56 7.65 -23.99
N SER A 7 19.80 6.51 -23.36
CA SER A 7 21.12 5.89 -23.28
C SER A 7 21.02 4.48 -23.85
N ASP A 8 22.07 4.03 -24.53
CA ASP A 8 22.16 2.64 -25.04
C ASP A 8 22.37 1.61 -23.91
N ILE A 9 22.57 2.09 -22.68
CA ILE A 9 22.67 1.25 -21.49
C ILE A 9 21.34 0.54 -21.23
N GLN A 10 21.37 -0.79 -21.19
CA GLN A 10 20.23 -1.59 -20.78
C GLN A 10 19.88 -1.28 -19.32
N LYS A 11 18.73 -0.64 -19.13
CA LYS A 11 18.23 -0.27 -17.81
C LYS A 11 17.63 -1.50 -17.12
N PRO A 12 17.81 -1.67 -15.80
CA PRO A 12 17.19 -2.77 -15.06
C PRO A 12 15.66 -2.68 -15.09
N SER A 13 15.00 -3.78 -14.74
CA SER A 13 13.53 -3.80 -14.61
C SER A 13 13.07 -2.73 -13.61
N ALA A 14 12.04 -1.99 -13.98
CA ALA A 14 11.46 -0.93 -13.15
C ALA A 14 9.95 -1.13 -13.05
N ILE A 15 9.39 -0.61 -11.96
CA ILE A 15 7.96 -0.43 -11.76
C ILE A 15 7.57 0.93 -12.37
N SER A 16 6.44 0.95 -13.04
CA SER A 16 5.79 2.17 -13.53
C SER A 16 4.28 1.97 -13.40
N ASN A 17 3.60 2.97 -12.86
CA ASN A 17 2.15 3.01 -12.82
C ASN A 17 1.64 3.70 -14.08
N ARG A 18 0.69 3.08 -14.77
CA ARG A 18 0.08 3.63 -15.99
C ARG A 18 -1.41 3.33 -16.00
N CYS A 19 -2.20 4.30 -16.43
CA CYS A 19 -3.57 4.01 -16.83
C CYS A 19 -3.53 3.45 -18.26
N LEU A 20 -4.40 2.48 -18.56
CA LEU A 20 -4.56 1.97 -19.92
C LEU A 20 -5.45 2.89 -20.77
N HIS A 21 -6.24 3.74 -20.14
CA HIS A 21 -7.03 4.78 -20.81
C HIS A 21 -6.16 6.00 -21.09
N SER A 22 -6.51 6.73 -22.14
CA SER A 22 -5.86 8.01 -22.45
C SER A 22 -6.09 9.03 -21.32
N PRO A 23 -5.21 10.04 -21.16
CA PRO A 23 -5.40 11.09 -20.17
C PRO A 23 -6.72 11.87 -20.33
N GLU A 24 -7.25 11.95 -21.56
CA GLU A 24 -8.54 12.57 -21.88
C GLU A 24 -9.72 11.71 -21.39
N GLU A 25 -9.55 10.38 -21.39
CA GLU A 25 -10.55 9.41 -20.94
C GLU A 25 -10.49 9.12 -19.44
N CYS A 26 -9.31 9.24 -18.81
CA CYS A 26 -9.13 9.03 -17.37
C CYS A 26 -8.23 10.10 -16.73
N PRO A 27 -8.79 10.97 -15.87
CA PRO A 27 -8.00 11.95 -15.13
C PRO A 27 -6.99 11.30 -14.16
N CYS A 28 -7.17 10.01 -13.86
CA CYS A 28 -6.24 9.22 -13.05
C CYS A 28 -4.82 9.16 -13.63
N ALA A 29 -4.65 9.33 -14.95
CA ALA A 29 -3.33 9.35 -15.57
C ALA A 29 -2.43 10.44 -14.99
N ALA A 30 -3.00 11.59 -14.62
CA ALA A 30 -2.27 12.69 -13.98
C ALA A 30 -1.77 12.34 -12.56
N LEU A 31 -2.43 11.39 -11.88
CA LEU A 31 -2.06 10.95 -10.53
C LEU A 31 -0.93 9.91 -10.51
N HIS A 32 -0.51 9.40 -11.67
CA HIS A 32 0.57 8.40 -11.77
C HIS A 32 1.96 9.02 -11.93
N VAL A 33 2.03 10.34 -12.06
CA VAL A 33 3.27 11.11 -12.19
C VAL A 33 3.50 11.85 -10.87
N PRO A 34 4.70 11.77 -10.25
CA PRO A 34 4.97 12.49 -9.02
C PRO A 34 4.83 13.99 -9.27
N SER A 35 4.20 14.68 -8.31
CA SER A 35 4.15 16.14 -8.32
C SER A 35 5.56 16.69 -8.17
N VAL A 36 6.09 17.27 -9.25
CA VAL A 36 7.38 17.95 -9.27
C VAL A 36 7.15 19.44 -9.53
N PRO A 37 7.90 20.35 -8.88
CA PRO A 37 7.69 21.79 -9.01
C PRO A 37 8.21 22.38 -10.34
N PHE A 38 8.52 21.52 -11.31
CA PHE A 38 9.04 21.88 -12.62
C PHE A 38 8.41 21.00 -13.69
N GLU A 39 8.28 21.54 -14.89
CA GLU A 39 7.74 20.81 -16.04
C GLU A 39 8.68 19.66 -16.45
N SER A 40 8.13 18.46 -16.57
CA SER A 40 8.83 17.32 -17.15
C SER A 40 8.72 17.38 -18.67
N LEU A 41 9.84 17.50 -19.36
CA LEU A 41 9.89 17.38 -20.82
C LEU A 41 9.78 15.90 -21.28
N ASP A 42 9.86 14.95 -20.35
CA ASP A 42 9.69 13.53 -20.61
C ASP A 42 8.26 13.11 -20.25
N ASN A 43 7.48 12.76 -21.28
CA ASN A 43 6.09 12.30 -21.15
C ASN A 43 6.00 10.79 -20.80
N ARG A 44 7.13 10.09 -20.68
CA ARG A 44 7.12 8.67 -20.31
C ARG A 44 6.74 8.51 -18.84
N PRO A 45 6.05 7.41 -18.47
CA PRO A 45 5.78 7.11 -17.08
C PRO A 45 7.08 7.04 -16.26
N PRO A 46 7.07 7.57 -15.03
CA PRO A 46 8.22 7.46 -14.13
C PRO A 46 8.64 6.01 -13.92
N ARG A 47 9.95 5.78 -13.78
CA ARG A 47 10.54 4.46 -13.54
C ARG A 47 11.04 4.40 -12.11
N TYR A 48 10.42 3.53 -11.32
CA TYR A 48 10.80 3.23 -9.95
C TYR A 48 11.56 1.92 -9.94
N TYR A 49 12.84 1.95 -9.59
CA TYR A 49 13.67 0.75 -9.52
C TYR A 49 13.56 0.18 -8.10
N PRO A 50 12.83 -0.93 -7.90
CA PRO A 50 12.68 -1.49 -6.58
C PRO A 50 14.01 -2.06 -6.10
N VAL A 51 14.34 -1.85 -4.83
CA VAL A 51 15.53 -2.45 -4.21
C VAL A 51 15.34 -3.97 -4.05
N LYS A 52 14.10 -4.42 -3.81
CA LYS A 52 13.72 -5.83 -3.69
C LYS A 52 12.55 -6.14 -4.63
N ARG A 53 12.64 -7.26 -5.36
CA ARG A 53 11.59 -7.74 -6.29
C ARG A 53 11.00 -9.08 -5.81
N ALA A 54 10.72 -9.17 -4.52
CA ALA A 54 10.08 -10.36 -3.99
C ALA A 54 8.57 -10.32 -4.31
N ILE A 55 8.13 -11.35 -5.04
CA ILE A 55 6.73 -11.57 -5.38
C ILE A 55 6.38 -12.92 -4.78
N PHE A 56 5.61 -12.90 -3.71
CA PHE A 56 5.18 -14.11 -3.01
C PHE A 56 3.70 -14.33 -3.24
N PRO A 57 3.24 -15.59 -3.36
CA PRO A 57 1.81 -15.89 -3.34
C PRO A 57 1.24 -15.47 -1.98
N GLY A 58 0.03 -14.92 -1.98
CA GLY A 58 -0.70 -14.67 -0.75
C GLY A 58 -1.09 -15.98 -0.06
N VAL A 59 -1.16 -15.94 1.27
CA VAL A 59 -1.67 -17.03 2.10
C VAL A 59 -3.02 -16.60 2.67
N ASP A 60 -4.03 -17.46 2.58
CA ASP A 60 -5.36 -17.16 3.14
C ASP A 60 -5.24 -16.88 4.65
N PRO A 61 -5.79 -15.77 5.18
CA PRO A 61 -5.73 -15.46 6.61
C PRO A 61 -6.33 -16.57 7.51
N ARG A 62 -7.19 -17.45 6.97
CA ARG A 62 -7.74 -18.61 7.69
C ARG A 62 -6.80 -19.81 7.74
N SER A 63 -5.72 -19.78 6.96
CA SER A 63 -4.75 -20.87 6.93
C SER A 63 -3.94 -20.86 8.23
N PRO A 64 -3.66 -22.03 8.82
CA PRO A 64 -2.69 -22.12 9.92
C PRO A 64 -1.27 -21.71 9.50
N ASP A 65 -0.99 -21.71 8.20
CA ASP A 65 0.30 -21.25 7.65
C ASP A 65 0.38 -19.73 7.51
N TRP A 66 -0.69 -19.00 7.82
CA TRP A 66 -0.70 -17.55 7.73
C TRP A 66 0.10 -16.92 8.87
N SER A 67 0.90 -15.90 8.53
CA SER A 67 1.61 -15.05 9.48
C SER A 67 1.88 -13.67 8.86
N LEU A 68 2.33 -12.70 9.66
CA LEU A 68 2.77 -11.39 9.13
C LEU A 68 3.87 -11.53 8.08
N GLN A 69 4.76 -12.51 8.23
CA GLN A 69 5.81 -12.77 7.24
C GLN A 69 5.24 -13.13 5.86
N THR A 70 4.10 -13.83 5.80
CA THR A 70 3.44 -14.15 4.53
C THR A 70 2.89 -12.90 3.81
N MET A 71 2.80 -11.76 4.50
CA MET A 71 2.37 -10.47 3.94
C MET A 71 3.49 -9.72 3.22
N GLU A 72 4.75 -10.14 3.36
CA GLU A 72 5.88 -9.49 2.71
C GLU A 72 5.74 -9.42 1.18
N GLY A 73 6.36 -8.40 0.58
CA GLY A 73 6.47 -8.26 -0.87
C GLY A 73 5.91 -6.94 -1.40
N LEU A 74 5.62 -6.90 -2.70
CA LEU A 74 5.13 -5.70 -3.38
C LEU A 74 3.60 -5.58 -3.27
N TRP A 75 3.13 -4.38 -2.92
CA TRP A 75 1.71 -4.03 -2.77
C TRP A 75 1.38 -2.71 -3.46
N TYR A 76 0.10 -2.53 -3.78
CA TYR A 76 -0.48 -1.30 -4.32
C TYR A 76 -1.52 -0.76 -3.35
N GLY A 77 -1.32 0.46 -2.84
CA GLY A 77 -2.26 1.12 -1.94
C GLY A 77 -3.00 2.28 -2.60
N SER A 78 -4.26 2.47 -2.25
CA SER A 78 -5.02 3.67 -2.63
C SER A 78 -4.76 4.81 -1.64
N TYR A 79 -4.20 5.95 -2.10
CA TYR A 79 -3.93 7.12 -1.25
C TYR A 79 -4.86 8.32 -1.53
N GLY A 80 -6.07 8.05 -2.04
CA GLY A 80 -7.08 9.08 -2.29
C GLY A 80 -6.64 10.07 -3.37
N SER A 81 -6.59 11.37 -3.03
CA SER A 81 -6.20 12.43 -3.96
C SER A 81 -4.75 12.36 -4.42
N ASN A 82 -3.88 11.63 -3.71
CA ASN A 82 -2.49 11.42 -4.14
C ASN A 82 -2.38 10.29 -5.18
N GLY A 83 -3.47 9.58 -5.46
CA GLY A 83 -3.48 8.46 -6.39
C GLY A 83 -3.01 7.14 -5.80
N PRO A 84 -2.75 6.14 -6.66
CA PRO A 84 -2.24 4.84 -6.24
C PRO A 84 -0.73 4.87 -6.01
N GLU A 85 -0.30 4.25 -4.92
CA GLU A 85 1.10 4.15 -4.52
C GLU A 85 1.57 2.69 -4.51
N SER A 86 2.80 2.44 -4.93
CA SER A 86 3.44 1.14 -4.72
C SER A 86 4.21 1.13 -3.41
N LEU A 87 4.09 0.05 -2.66
CA LEU A 87 4.70 -0.17 -1.36
C LEU A 87 5.44 -1.49 -1.36
N TYR A 88 6.52 -1.57 -0.60
CA TYR A 88 7.12 -2.84 -0.23
C TYR A 88 6.83 -3.09 1.25
N LEU A 89 6.22 -4.22 1.55
CA LEU A 89 5.98 -4.66 2.92
C LEU A 89 7.13 -5.55 3.39
N THR A 90 7.68 -5.23 4.55
CA THR A 90 8.67 -6.04 5.27
C THR A 90 8.10 -6.50 6.60
N PHE A 91 8.41 -7.74 6.95
CA PHE A 91 8.17 -8.27 8.28
C PHE A 91 9.42 -8.03 9.12
N GLU A 92 9.24 -7.44 10.28
CA GLU A 92 10.29 -7.18 11.25
C GLU A 92 9.85 -7.78 12.59
N SER A 93 10.78 -8.45 13.27
CA SER A 93 10.55 -9.10 14.55
C SER A 93 11.68 -8.70 15.47
N ASP A 94 11.33 -8.11 16.60
CA ASP A 94 12.27 -7.69 17.63
C ASP A 94 11.71 -7.96 19.05
N ASP A 95 12.41 -7.51 20.08
CA ASP A 95 12.00 -7.69 21.48
C ASP A 95 10.66 -7.00 21.81
N SER A 96 10.19 -6.07 20.97
CA SER A 96 8.92 -5.35 21.12
C SER A 96 7.75 -6.03 20.41
N GLY A 97 8.03 -7.01 19.54
CA GLY A 97 7.06 -7.86 18.89
C GLY A 97 7.23 -7.94 17.38
N ASP A 98 6.21 -8.53 16.76
CA ASP A 98 6.14 -8.79 15.34
C ASP A 98 5.39 -7.64 14.64
N VAL A 99 6.05 -6.95 13.70
CA VAL A 99 5.52 -5.78 12.99
C VAL A 99 5.62 -5.94 11.48
N LEU A 100 4.62 -5.41 10.78
CA LEU A 100 4.57 -5.30 9.32
C LEU A 100 4.79 -3.84 8.92
N VAL A 101 5.89 -3.56 8.26
CA VAL A 101 6.33 -2.20 7.88
C VAL A 101 6.08 -1.95 6.41
N ALA A 102 5.44 -0.84 6.07
CA ALA A 102 5.14 -0.46 4.69
C ALA A 102 6.00 0.71 4.20
N THR A 103 6.95 0.44 3.32
CA THR A 103 7.81 1.48 2.73
C THR A 103 7.31 1.90 1.35
N LYS A 104 7.15 3.20 1.10
CA LYS A 104 6.73 3.73 -0.21
C LYS A 104 7.83 3.59 -1.26
N LEU A 105 7.49 2.98 -2.40
CA LEU A 105 8.36 2.92 -3.58
C LEU A 105 8.14 4.08 -4.54
N THR A 106 6.89 4.57 -4.64
CA THR A 106 6.53 5.69 -5.52
C THR A 106 6.64 7.03 -4.79
N GLY A 107 6.02 7.13 -3.61
CA GLY A 107 6.05 8.32 -2.77
C GLY A 107 5.14 9.43 -3.28
N ASP A 108 4.64 10.26 -2.36
CA ASP A 108 3.89 11.47 -2.68
C ASP A 108 4.49 12.70 -1.94
N VAL A 109 3.83 13.85 -2.08
CA VAL A 109 4.27 15.12 -1.44
C VAL A 109 4.25 15.07 0.08
N HIS A 110 3.48 14.16 0.68
CA HIS A 110 3.37 13.99 2.13
C HIS A 110 4.36 12.93 2.63
N ILE A 111 4.38 11.75 2.01
CA ILE A 111 5.28 10.66 2.39
C ILE A 111 6.19 10.35 1.19
N PRO A 112 7.46 10.78 1.23
CA PRO A 112 8.38 10.58 0.13
C PRO A 112 8.65 9.10 -0.16
N ARG A 113 9.21 8.85 -1.34
CA ARG A 113 9.77 7.55 -1.68
C ARG A 113 10.86 7.15 -0.69
N GLY A 114 10.87 5.88 -0.31
CA GLY A 114 11.82 5.28 0.62
C GLY A 114 11.44 5.45 2.08
N TRP A 115 10.32 6.14 2.38
CA TRP A 115 9.86 6.37 3.74
C TRP A 115 8.79 5.37 4.14
N ILE A 116 8.72 5.11 5.45
CA ILE A 116 7.69 4.28 6.08
C ILE A 116 6.37 5.06 6.04
N SER A 117 5.36 4.46 5.41
CA SER A 117 4.00 5.01 5.36
C SER A 117 3.18 4.61 6.58
N TRP A 118 3.36 3.39 7.06
CA TRP A 118 2.64 2.83 8.19
C TRP A 118 3.33 1.55 8.67
N GLU A 119 3.05 1.21 9.92
CA GLU A 119 3.46 -0.01 10.61
C GLU A 119 2.18 -0.64 11.19
N LEU A 120 2.16 -1.97 11.32
CA LEU A 120 1.03 -2.71 11.85
C LEU A 120 1.52 -3.91 12.66
N GLN A 121 0.98 -4.07 13.87
CA GLN A 121 1.17 -5.26 14.71
C GLN A 121 -0.14 -6.03 14.80
N VAL A 122 -0.06 -7.36 14.89
CA VAL A 122 -1.23 -8.22 15.10
C VAL A 122 -1.74 -8.03 16.53
N LEU A 123 -3.04 -7.79 16.65
CA LEU A 123 -3.67 -7.77 17.96
C LEU A 123 -3.98 -9.19 18.45
N GLU A 124 -3.87 -9.39 19.75
CA GLU A 124 -4.29 -10.65 20.38
C GLU A 124 -5.79 -10.89 20.15
N GLU A 125 -6.13 -12.09 19.67
CA GLU A 125 -7.51 -12.49 19.44
C GLU A 125 -8.29 -12.51 20.77
N GLY A 126 -9.54 -12.00 20.74
CA GLY A 126 -10.41 -11.98 21.91
C GLY A 126 -10.12 -10.87 22.92
N SER A 127 -9.08 -10.04 22.70
CA SER A 127 -8.89 -8.83 23.52
C SER A 127 -10.04 -7.83 23.32
N ASP A 128 -10.37 -7.06 24.37
CA ASP A 128 -11.38 -5.99 24.31
C ASP A 128 -11.07 -4.98 23.19
N VAL A 129 -9.79 -4.75 22.93
CA VAL A 129 -9.29 -3.86 21.87
C VAL A 129 -9.64 -4.44 20.50
N THR A 130 -9.34 -5.72 20.26
CA THR A 130 -9.70 -6.41 19.02
C THR A 130 -11.21 -6.40 18.78
N GLN A 131 -12.00 -6.65 19.83
CA GLN A 131 -13.45 -6.64 19.72
C GLN A 131 -14.00 -5.25 19.40
N ALA A 132 -13.53 -4.21 20.11
CA ALA A 132 -13.93 -2.83 19.83
C ALA A 132 -13.59 -2.40 18.39
N PHE A 133 -12.48 -2.90 17.83
CA PHE A 133 -12.15 -2.66 16.43
C PHE A 133 -13.05 -3.42 15.45
N ARG A 134 -13.40 -4.68 15.73
CA ARG A 134 -14.40 -5.43 14.94
C ARG A 134 -15.72 -4.67 14.88
N ASP A 135 -16.19 -4.22 16.04
CA ASP A 135 -17.47 -3.52 16.15
C ASP A 135 -17.43 -2.21 15.34
N ARG A 136 -16.38 -1.40 15.51
CA ARG A 136 -16.19 -0.15 14.75
C ARG A 136 -16.08 -0.37 13.24
N TRP A 137 -15.44 -1.45 12.81
CA TRP A 137 -15.32 -1.79 11.39
C TRP A 137 -16.67 -2.16 10.78
N THR A 138 -17.53 -2.81 11.58
CA THR A 138 -18.89 -3.20 11.18
C THR A 138 -19.82 -1.99 11.08
N GLU A 139 -19.62 -0.98 11.96
CA GLU A 139 -20.40 0.26 11.97
C GLU A 139 -20.06 1.24 10.84
N CYS A 140 -18.85 1.15 10.26
CA CYS A 140 -18.39 2.03 9.20
C CYS A 140 -18.02 1.20 7.95
N PRO A 141 -19.02 0.65 7.23
CA PRO A 141 -18.75 -0.22 6.10
C PRO A 141 -17.97 0.55 5.02
N PRO A 142 -16.91 -0.03 4.44
CA PRO A 142 -16.31 0.52 3.24
C PRO A 142 -17.38 0.63 2.15
N THR A 143 -17.34 1.73 1.38
CA THR A 143 -18.27 2.06 0.28
C THR A 143 -18.81 0.85 -0.48
N GLU A 144 -20.11 0.87 -0.80
CA GLU A 144 -20.99 -0.22 -1.31
C GLU A 144 -20.37 -1.27 -2.26
N ALA A 145 -19.34 -0.93 -3.03
CA ALA A 145 -18.59 -1.89 -3.86
C ALA A 145 -17.86 -3.00 -3.07
N ALA A 146 -17.63 -2.81 -1.76
CA ALA A 146 -17.02 -3.84 -0.90
C ALA A 146 -18.04 -4.90 -0.41
N TRP A 147 -19.35 -4.60 -0.45
CA TRP A 147 -20.36 -5.45 0.18
C TRP A 147 -20.69 -6.74 -0.57
N GLU A 148 -20.56 -6.78 -1.89
CA GLU A 148 -20.79 -8.04 -2.63
C GLU A 148 -19.83 -9.16 -2.22
N ASN A 149 -18.71 -8.83 -1.56
CA ASN A 149 -17.76 -9.80 -0.98
C ASN A 149 -17.62 -9.74 0.56
N SER A 150 -18.40 -8.90 1.25
CA SER A 150 -18.22 -8.63 2.70
C SER A 150 -18.84 -9.68 3.64
N GLY A 151 -19.40 -10.77 3.14
CA GLY A 151 -19.84 -11.91 3.97
C GLY A 151 -18.72 -12.65 4.71
N LEU A 152 -17.48 -12.15 4.68
CA LEU A 152 -16.24 -12.83 5.08
C LEU A 152 -15.44 -12.16 6.23
N LEU A 153 -15.92 -11.08 6.84
CA LEU A 153 -15.19 -10.43 7.96
C LEU A 153 -15.03 -11.31 9.21
N SER A 154 -15.72 -12.45 9.29
CA SER A 154 -15.53 -13.45 10.35
C SER A 154 -14.09 -13.94 10.47
N SER A 155 -13.27 -13.77 9.43
CA SER A 155 -11.92 -14.35 9.34
C SER A 155 -10.79 -13.33 9.14
N ALA A 156 -11.07 -12.04 9.30
CA ALA A 156 -10.05 -11.00 9.18
C ALA A 156 -9.15 -10.96 10.42
N HIS A 157 -7.83 -11.03 10.21
CA HIS A 157 -6.85 -10.67 11.24
C HIS A 157 -6.82 -9.15 11.39
N ILE A 158 -7.05 -8.67 12.62
CA ILE A 158 -7.02 -7.23 12.93
C ILE A 158 -5.62 -6.88 13.41
N MET A 159 -5.11 -5.81 12.84
CA MET A 159 -3.83 -5.22 13.20
C MET A 159 -4.05 -3.79 13.64
N CYS A 160 -3.25 -3.29 14.56
CA CYS A 160 -3.26 -1.87 14.90
C CYS A 160 -1.87 -1.39 15.23
N GLU A 161 -1.57 -0.15 14.85
CA GLU A 161 -0.37 0.55 15.29
C GLU A 161 -0.41 2.01 14.79
N ARG A 162 0.59 2.43 14.02
CA ARG A 162 0.84 3.82 13.63
C ARG A 162 0.91 3.95 12.12
N GLY A 163 0.13 4.89 11.61
CA GLY A 163 0.25 5.43 10.27
C GLY A 163 0.99 6.76 10.32
N SER A 164 1.87 6.98 9.36
CA SER A 164 2.53 8.26 9.18
C SER A 164 1.73 9.12 8.21
N ALA A 165 1.36 10.33 8.61
CA ALA A 165 0.91 11.35 7.69
C ALA A 165 1.69 12.63 7.96
N ALA A 166 2.17 13.26 6.90
CA ALA A 166 2.97 14.47 7.03
C ALA A 166 2.11 15.73 6.84
N GLN A 167 2.37 16.75 7.67
CA GLN A 167 2.04 18.14 7.35
C GLN A 167 3.31 18.83 6.84
N GLY A 168 3.56 18.70 5.53
CA GLY A 168 4.79 19.18 4.89
C GLY A 168 5.99 18.24 5.06
N VAL A 169 7.17 18.66 4.57
CA VAL A 169 8.35 17.77 4.41
C VAL A 169 9.04 17.39 5.73
N MET A 170 8.79 18.09 6.85
CA MET A 170 9.58 17.93 8.07
C MET A 170 8.81 17.46 9.31
N ASN A 171 7.48 17.39 9.28
CA ASN A 171 6.68 17.00 10.45
C ASN A 171 5.80 15.77 10.12
N LEU A 172 6.35 14.58 10.39
CA LEU A 172 5.55 13.36 10.43
C LEU A 172 4.77 13.34 11.75
N THR A 173 3.45 13.40 11.64
CA THR A 173 2.57 13.17 12.80
C THR A 173 2.16 11.71 12.78
N PRO A 174 2.48 10.92 13.83
CA PRO A 174 1.99 9.57 13.95
C PRO A 174 0.48 9.60 14.25
N TRP A 175 -0.26 8.76 13.53
CA TRP A 175 -1.70 8.57 13.71
C TRP A 175 -1.97 7.13 14.09
N ALA A 176 -2.87 6.90 15.05
CA ALA A 176 -3.38 5.56 15.27
C ALA A 176 -4.15 5.09 14.02
N ILE A 177 -3.81 3.90 13.53
CA ILE A 177 -4.49 3.25 12.41
C ILE A 177 -4.87 1.83 12.80
N THR A 178 -5.85 1.28 12.07
CA THR A 178 -6.28 -0.11 12.24
C THR A 178 -6.34 -0.77 10.88
N GLY A 179 -5.65 -1.89 10.73
CA GLY A 179 -5.66 -2.73 9.55
C GLY A 179 -6.54 -3.97 9.73
N GLY A 180 -7.15 -4.42 8.64
CA GLY A 180 -7.84 -5.70 8.56
C GLY A 180 -7.41 -6.45 7.31
N VAL A 181 -6.92 -7.68 7.48
CA VAL A 181 -6.59 -8.56 6.35
C VAL A 181 -7.89 -9.18 5.83
N ILE A 182 -8.29 -8.78 4.62
CA ILE A 182 -9.58 -9.18 4.03
C ILE A 182 -9.46 -10.56 3.38
N ASN A 183 -8.34 -10.80 2.71
CA ASN A 183 -7.99 -12.09 2.10
C ASN A 183 -6.46 -12.15 1.86
N ALA A 184 -6.00 -13.21 1.21
CA ALA A 184 -4.58 -13.47 0.92
C ALA A 184 -3.84 -12.33 0.19
N ASP A 185 -4.59 -11.54 -0.60
CA ASP A 185 -4.05 -10.51 -1.49
C ASP A 185 -4.62 -9.11 -1.19
N GLU A 186 -5.45 -8.94 -0.17
CA GLU A 186 -6.09 -7.66 0.15
C GLU A 186 -6.02 -7.34 1.64
N LEU A 187 -5.48 -6.17 1.94
CA LEU A 187 -5.43 -5.53 3.26
C LEU A 187 -6.17 -4.21 3.16
N GLN A 188 -7.00 -3.90 4.14
CA GLN A 188 -7.62 -2.59 4.26
C GLN A 188 -7.14 -1.91 5.55
N ILE A 189 -6.87 -0.62 5.50
CA ILE A 189 -6.46 0.17 6.67
C ILE A 189 -7.43 1.32 6.84
N HIS A 190 -8.01 1.42 8.02
CA HIS A 190 -8.83 2.54 8.42
C HIS A 190 -7.93 3.65 9.00
N TRP A 191 -7.93 4.77 8.30
CA TRP A 191 -7.36 6.03 8.73
C TRP A 191 -8.48 6.90 9.29
N ARG A 192 -8.13 7.93 10.08
CA ARG A 192 -9.09 8.81 10.79
C ARG A 192 -10.30 9.26 9.96
N HIS A 193 -10.15 9.46 8.65
CA HIS A 193 -11.18 9.97 7.75
C HIS A 193 -11.34 9.17 6.45
N SER A 194 -10.72 8.00 6.34
CA SER A 194 -10.77 7.23 5.08
C SER A 194 -10.34 5.78 5.29
N VAL A 195 -10.96 4.86 4.58
CA VAL A 195 -10.43 3.51 4.41
C VAL A 195 -9.52 3.49 3.17
N ARG A 196 -8.34 2.90 3.30
CA ARG A 196 -7.41 2.67 2.19
C ARG A 196 -7.31 1.18 1.91
N THR A 197 -7.40 0.80 0.65
CA THR A 197 -7.26 -0.58 0.20
C THR A 197 -5.86 -0.80 -0.35
N TYR A 198 -5.26 -1.91 0.05
CA TYR A 198 -3.93 -2.36 -0.37
C TYR A 198 -4.08 -3.74 -1.00
N ARG A 199 -3.54 -3.90 -2.21
CA ARG A 199 -3.59 -5.16 -2.96
C ARG A 199 -2.21 -5.67 -3.29
N ARG A 200 -1.99 -6.96 -3.07
CA ARG A 200 -0.72 -7.63 -3.36
C ARG A 200 -0.47 -7.64 -4.86
N TYR A 201 0.78 -7.36 -5.25
CA TYR A 201 1.21 -7.57 -6.62
C TYR A 201 1.52 -9.05 -6.84
N LYS A 202 0.86 -9.63 -7.85
CA LYS A 202 1.02 -11.04 -8.22
C LYS A 202 1.96 -11.28 -9.41
N GLY A 203 2.74 -10.28 -9.78
CA GLY A 203 3.47 -10.29 -11.04
C GLY A 203 2.62 -9.78 -12.22
N ARG A 204 3.27 -9.63 -13.37
CA ARG A 204 2.57 -9.54 -14.65
C ARG A 204 2.57 -10.95 -15.22
N ASP A 205 1.46 -11.37 -15.84
CA ASP A 205 1.53 -12.38 -16.87
C ASP A 205 2.35 -11.79 -18.02
N VAL A 206 3.66 -11.91 -17.93
CA VAL A 206 4.52 -11.84 -19.10
C VAL A 206 4.26 -13.15 -19.82
N GLY A 207 3.23 -13.14 -20.67
CA GLY A 207 3.11 -14.15 -21.72
C GLY A 207 4.45 -14.23 -22.47
N PRO A 208 4.84 -15.43 -22.91
CA PRO A 208 6.10 -15.64 -23.64
C PRO A 208 6.22 -14.73 -24.87
#